data_AF-A0A2K5QUB4-F1
#
_entry.id   AF-A0A2K5QUB4-F1
#
_cell.length_a   1.000
_cell.length_b   1.000
_cell.length_c   1.000
_cell.angle_alpha   90.00
_cell.angle_beta   90.00
_cell.angle_gamma   90.00
#
_symmetry.space_group_name_H-M   'P 1'
#
loop_
_entity.id
_entity.type
_entity.pdbx_description
1 polymer ?
#
loop_
_entity_poly.entity_id
_entity_poly.type
_entity_poly.pdbx_seq_one_letter_code
_entity_poly.pdbx_strand_id
1 'polypeptide(L)'
;FLDVQKRFGINLDWWRTIQSFPARCHAFEKEWIECAHGIGTIWAEKECKIEYDDFVECLLRKKTMKCMDTIWRQWEKLMKEGKYTPPPQHVGKGEPRP
;
A
#
# COMPACT_ATOMS: atom_id res chain seq x y z
N PHE A 1 15.86 14.09 -22.45
CA PHE A 1 14.48 14.60 -22.26
C PHE A 1 14.51 16.12 -22.44
N LEU A 2 13.72 16.69 -23.35
CA LEU A 2 13.60 18.14 -23.52
C LEU A 2 12.48 18.65 -22.61
N ASP A 3 12.85 19.23 -21.47
CA ASP A 3 11.88 19.66 -20.44
C ASP A 3 11.27 21.04 -20.76
N VAL A 4 10.48 21.08 -21.83
CA VAL A 4 9.80 22.29 -22.33
C VAL A 4 8.77 22.79 -21.32
N GLN A 5 8.04 21.89 -20.66
CA GLN A 5 7.03 22.23 -19.66
C GLN A 5 7.64 22.97 -18.47
N LYS A 6 8.75 22.47 -17.90
CA LYS A 6 9.45 23.14 -16.80
C LYS A 6 10.06 24.48 -17.21
N ARG A 7 10.56 24.59 -18.45
CA ARG A 7 11.16 25.84 -18.95
C ARG A 7 10.15 26.95 -19.16
N PHE A 8 8.94 26.62 -19.63
CA PHE A 8 7.88 27.60 -19.91
C PHE A 8 6.83 27.70 -18.78
N GLY A 9 6.95 26.90 -17.71
CA GLY A 9 6.01 26.91 -16.58
C GLY A 9 4.61 26.40 -16.94
N ILE A 10 4.48 25.61 -18.01
CA ILE A 10 3.20 25.07 -18.49
C ILE A 10 2.97 23.70 -17.86
N ASN A 11 1.83 23.49 -17.20
CA ASN A 11 1.42 22.20 -16.66
C ASN A 11 0.47 21.50 -17.66
N LEU A 12 1.03 20.67 -18.56
CA LEU A 12 0.25 19.93 -19.54
C LEU A 12 -0.11 18.52 -19.01
N ASP A 13 0.85 17.83 -18.41
CA ASP A 13 0.71 16.44 -17.93
C ASP A 13 1.04 16.26 -16.44
N TRP A 14 1.75 17.22 -15.81
CA TRP A 14 2.22 17.12 -14.42
C TRP A 14 1.10 16.87 -13.40
N TRP A 15 -0.08 17.46 -13.61
CA TRP A 15 -1.25 17.27 -12.76
C TRP A 15 -1.76 15.81 -12.69
N ARG A 16 -1.38 14.96 -13.65
CA ARG A 16 -1.82 13.56 -13.75
C ARG A 16 -0.75 12.56 -13.30
N THR A 17 0.51 12.97 -13.19
CA THR A 17 1.65 12.06 -12.95
C THR A 17 1.75 11.55 -11.52
N ILE A 18 1.34 12.39 -10.55
CA ILE A 18 1.31 12.02 -9.14
C ILE A 18 -0.14 11.65 -8.81
N GLN A 19 -0.35 10.56 -8.07
CA GLN A 19 -1.66 10.20 -7.50
C GLN A 19 -2.00 11.20 -6.37
N SER A 20 -2.27 12.43 -6.78
CA SER A 20 -2.47 13.63 -5.96
C SER A 20 -3.88 13.72 -5.36
N PHE A 21 -4.77 12.80 -5.78
CA PHE A 21 -6.09 12.60 -5.22
C PHE A 21 -6.02 11.57 -4.08
N PRO A 22 -6.99 11.49 -3.16
CA PRO A 22 -6.98 10.52 -2.06
C PRO A 22 -7.10 9.08 -2.58
N ALA A 23 -6.01 8.61 -3.17
CA ALA A 23 -5.78 7.24 -3.57
C ALA A 23 -5.53 6.42 -2.31
N ARG A 24 -5.84 5.13 -2.36
CA ARG A 24 -5.66 4.22 -1.23
C ARG A 24 -4.25 4.23 -0.64
N CYS A 25 -3.24 4.58 -1.45
CA CYS A 25 -1.83 4.58 -1.10
C CYS A 25 -1.19 5.98 -1.11
N HIS A 26 -2.01 7.04 -1.06
CA HIS A 26 -1.54 8.43 -1.16
C HIS A 26 -0.46 8.78 -0.12
N ALA A 27 -0.60 8.31 1.13
CA ALA A 27 0.38 8.56 2.18
C ALA A 27 1.76 7.97 1.85
N PHE A 28 1.80 6.70 1.43
CA PHE A 28 3.04 6.02 1.07
C PHE A 28 3.70 6.59 -0.18
N GLU A 29 2.90 6.97 -1.18
CA GLU A 29 3.42 7.63 -2.38
C GLU A 29 4.05 8.98 -2.05
N LYS A 30 3.39 9.77 -1.20
CA LYS A 30 3.90 11.06 -0.75
C LYS A 30 5.22 10.92 -0.01
N GLU A 31 5.31 10.00 0.96
CA GLU A 31 6.55 9.74 1.71
C GLU A 31 7.69 9.30 0.80
N TRP A 32 7.41 8.42 -0.17
CA TRP A 32 8.41 7.98 -1.15
C TRP A 32 8.89 9.13 -2.04
N ILE A 33 7.98 9.97 -2.55
CA ILE A 33 8.34 11.14 -3.35
C ILE A 33 9.16 12.14 -2.54
N GLU A 34 8.76 12.41 -1.29
CA GLU A 34 9.46 13.34 -0.39
C GLU A 34 10.88 12.83 -0.06
N CYS A 35 11.04 11.52 0.15
CA CYS A 35 12.36 10.91 0.34
C CYS A 35 13.22 10.99 -0.93
N ALA A 36 12.66 10.61 -2.08
CA ALA A 36 13.41 10.54 -3.35
C ALA A 36 13.67 11.91 -4.00
N HIS A 37 13.09 12.98 -3.47
CA HIS A 37 13.17 14.31 -4.04
C HIS A 37 14.60 14.89 -3.92
N GLY A 38 15.26 15.08 -5.06
CA GLY A 38 16.54 15.79 -5.14
C GLY A 38 17.81 14.94 -4.98
N ILE A 39 17.70 13.67 -4.59
CA ILE A 39 18.86 12.76 -4.39
C ILE A 39 19.26 11.98 -5.66
N GLY A 40 18.40 11.98 -6.68
CA GLY A 40 18.63 11.25 -7.94
C GLY A 40 18.35 9.74 -7.82
N THR A 41 18.11 9.09 -8.95
CA THR A 41 17.56 7.71 -8.97
C THR A 41 18.47 6.66 -8.34
N ILE A 42 19.80 6.77 -8.55
CA ILE A 42 20.78 5.79 -8.07
C ILE A 42 20.83 5.75 -6.53
N TRP A 43 20.74 6.92 -5.90
CA TRP A 43 20.75 7.04 -4.43
C TRP A 43 19.37 6.74 -3.86
N ALA A 44 18.29 7.21 -4.52
CA ALA A 44 16.92 6.93 -4.12
C ALA A 44 16.61 5.43 -4.05
N GLU A 45 17.16 4.62 -4.95
CA GLU A 45 16.98 3.16 -4.93
C GLU A 45 17.55 2.50 -3.67
N LYS A 46 18.57 3.10 -3.06
CA LYS A 46 19.22 2.58 -1.86
C LYS A 46 18.69 3.21 -0.58
N GLU A 47 18.57 4.54 -0.56
CA GLU A 47 18.19 5.31 0.63
C GLU A 47 16.68 5.27 0.87
N CYS A 48 15.87 5.42 -0.17
CA CYS A 48 14.40 5.45 -0.07
C CYS A 48 13.75 4.09 -0.38
N LYS A 49 14.50 3.01 -0.13
CA LYS A 49 14.06 1.65 -0.45
C LYS A 49 12.86 1.23 0.40
N ILE A 50 12.82 1.66 1.66
CA ILE A 50 11.79 1.25 2.62
C ILE A 50 10.45 1.86 2.20
N GLU A 51 10.44 3.16 1.92
CA GLU A 51 9.28 3.92 1.48
C GLU A 51 8.76 3.39 0.15
N TYR A 52 9.66 3.03 -0.77
CA TYR A 52 9.29 2.40 -2.04
C TYR A 52 8.67 1.00 -1.84
N ASP A 53 9.28 0.16 -1.00
CA ASP A 53 8.79 -1.18 -0.71
C ASP A 53 7.40 -1.15 -0.06
N ASP A 54 7.15 -0.17 0.82
CA ASP A 54 5.85 0.04 1.47
C ASP A 54 4.81 0.58 0.49
N PHE A 55 5.19 1.50 -0.40
CA PHE A 55 4.32 1.97 -1.48
C PHE A 55 3.91 0.82 -2.42
N VAL A 56 4.86 -0.02 -2.83
CA VAL A 56 4.60 -1.21 -3.66
C VAL A 56 3.76 -2.24 -2.93
N GLU A 57 3.98 -2.43 -1.62
CA GLU A 57 3.11 -3.30 -0.80
C GLU A 57 1.70 -2.75 -0.76
N CYS A 58 1.50 -1.45 -0.52
CA CYS A 58 0.17 -0.87 -0.47
C CYS A 58 -0.61 -1.08 -1.78
N LEU A 59 0.05 -0.92 -2.93
CA LEU A 59 -0.55 -1.11 -4.25
C LEU A 59 -0.92 -2.57 -4.52
N LEU A 60 -0.04 -3.52 -4.18
CA LEU A 60 -0.19 -4.92 -4.57
C LEU A 60 -0.77 -5.81 -3.45
N ARG A 61 -0.69 -5.38 -2.20
CA ARG A 61 -1.08 -6.07 -0.95
C ARG A 61 -0.55 -7.50 -0.83
N LYS A 62 0.61 -7.80 -1.44
CA LYS A 62 1.18 -9.16 -1.50
C LYS A 62 1.48 -9.73 -0.11
N LYS A 63 2.11 -8.93 0.77
CA LYS A 63 2.46 -9.38 2.12
C LYS A 63 1.17 -9.58 2.93
N THR A 64 0.23 -8.65 2.82
CA THR A 64 -1.09 -8.73 3.45
C THR A 64 -1.86 -9.98 3.05
N MET A 65 -1.96 -10.29 1.75
CA MET A 65 -2.64 -11.49 1.26
C MET A 65 -1.96 -12.78 1.73
N LYS A 66 -0.63 -12.82 1.73
CA LYS A 66 0.12 -13.98 2.24
C LYS A 66 -0.14 -14.19 3.73
N CYS A 67 -0.16 -13.11 4.52
CA CYS A 67 -0.49 -13.17 5.94
C CYS A 67 -1.91 -13.72 6.14
N MET A 68 -2.90 -13.19 5.42
CA MET A 68 -4.27 -13.68 5.47
C MET A 68 -4.40 -15.17 5.12
N ASP A 69 -3.71 -15.65 4.07
CA ASP A 69 -3.69 -17.07 3.70
C ASP A 69 -3.12 -17.93 4.84
N THR A 70 -2.02 -17.50 5.46
CA THR A 70 -1.42 -18.24 6.58
C THR A 70 -2.34 -18.31 7.80
N ILE A 71 -2.99 -17.20 8.14
CA ILE A 71 -3.99 -17.13 9.23
C ILE A 71 -5.16 -18.05 8.93
N TRP A 72 -5.67 -18.00 7.69
CA TRP A 72 -6.81 -18.81 7.25
C TRP A 72 -6.51 -20.31 7.35
N ARG A 73 -5.35 -20.75 6.85
CA ARG A 73 -4.94 -22.16 6.94
C ARG A 73 -4.78 -22.64 8.38
N GLN A 74 -4.21 -21.80 9.25
CA GLN A 74 -4.09 -22.12 10.66
C GLN A 74 -5.47 -22.20 11.33
N TRP A 75 -6.36 -21.29 11.00
CA TRP A 75 -7.73 -21.25 11.49
C TRP A 75 -8.53 -22.49 11.09
N GLU A 76 -8.48 -22.89 9.81
CA GLU A 76 -9.10 -24.13 9.33
C GLU A 76 -8.57 -25.37 10.07
N LYS A 77 -7.26 -25.44 10.31
CA LYS A 77 -6.65 -26.54 11.07
C LYS A 77 -7.20 -26.60 12.50
N LEU A 78 -7.26 -25.47 13.19
CA LEU A 78 -7.76 -25.40 14.56
C LEU A 78 -9.26 -25.73 14.68
N MET A 79 -10.05 -25.36 13.68
CA MET A 79 -11.47 -25.75 13.62
C MET A 79 -11.64 -27.25 13.38
N LYS A 80 -10.85 -27.85 12.47
CA LYS A 80 -10.87 -29.31 12.22
C LYS A 80 -10.46 -30.11 13.47
N GLU A 81 -9.53 -29.58 14.26
CA GLU A 81 -9.11 -30.15 15.55
C GLU A 81 -10.11 -29.87 16.70
N GLY A 82 -11.13 -29.03 16.48
CA GLY A 82 -12.13 -28.65 17.49
C GLY A 82 -11.59 -27.72 18.60
N LYS A 83 -10.37 -27.20 18.46
CA LYS A 83 -9.71 -26.36 19.47
C LYS A 83 -10.12 -24.88 19.41
N TYR A 84 -10.77 -24.46 18.34
CA TYR A 84 -11.17 -23.08 18.12
C TYR A 84 -12.66 -22.98 17.78
N THR A 85 -13.37 -22.10 18.49
CA THR A 85 -14.77 -21.74 18.20
C THR A 85 -14.82 -20.28 17.78
N PRO A 86 -15.41 -19.95 16.60
CA PRO A 86 -15.44 -18.57 16.12
C PRO A 86 -16.33 -17.66 16.98
N PRO A 87 -15.96 -16.38 17.13
CA PRO A 87 -16.79 -15.39 17.80
C PRO A 87 -18.17 -15.23 17.14
N PRO A 88 -19.23 -14.86 17.90
CA PRO A 88 -20.58 -14.62 17.38
C PRO A 88 -20.62 -13.60 16.23
N GLN A 89 -19.75 -12.59 16.25
CA GLN A 89 -19.65 -11.56 15.21
C GLN A 89 -19.20 -12.16 13.86
N HIS A 90 -18.32 -13.16 13.88
CA HIS A 90 -17.83 -13.82 12.67
C HIS A 90 -18.85 -14.79 12.06
N VAL A 91 -19.89 -15.16 12.82
CA VAL A 91 -21.00 -16.02 12.35
C VAL A 91 -22.30 -15.24 12.14
N GLY A 92 -22.24 -13.90 12.11
CA GLY A 92 -23.39 -13.03 11.83
C GLY A 92 -24.43 -12.94 12.96
N LYS A 93 -24.08 -13.38 14.18
CA LYS A 93 -24.95 -13.32 15.38
C LYS A 93 -24.62 -12.14 16.30
N GLY A 94 -23.65 -11.31 15.93
CA GLY A 94 -23.30 -10.10 16.68
C GLY A 94 -24.13 -8.90 16.24
N GLU A 95 -24.36 -7.95 17.15
CA GLU A 95 -25.00 -6.68 16.80
C GLU A 95 -24.13 -5.91 15.78
N PRO A 96 -24.69 -5.47 14.64
CA PRO A 96 -23.96 -4.67 13.67
C PRO A 96 -23.63 -3.30 14.28
N ARG A 97 -22.41 -2.81 14.03
CA ARG A 97 -22.08 -1.41 14.33
C ARG A 97 -22.55 -0.53 13.16
N PRO A 98 -23.14 0.65 13.45
CA PRO A 98 -23.62 1.59 12.44
C PRO A 98 -22.49 2.13 11.56
#